data_AF-A0AAE3KX01-F1
#
_entry.id   AF-A0AAE3KX01-F1
#
_cell.length_a   1.000
_cell.length_b   1.000
_cell.length_c   1.000
_cell.angle_alpha   90.00
_cell.angle_beta   90.00
_cell.angle_gamma   90.00
#
_symmetry.space_group_name_H-M   'P 1'
#
loop_
_entity.id
_entity.type
_entity.pdbx_description
1 polymer ?
#
loop_
_entity_poly.entity_id
_entity_poly.type
_entity_poly.pdbx_seq_one_letter_code
_entity_poly.pdbx_strand_id
1 'polypeptide(L)'
;MYMDLLEGTIQKRMRHADDGSTGLQNSQYKVCVINSANEPLQRALLVKYGVWYELCRRLALEHLGRGRDAKYEGFTGLHEKILSLINLKDPATNSNEKKHLKDGFLSSFDTQVNMLYTIEPLIASAKDSYRKMITAELVSSALDEAESLYRQGLLRAAGIMAGFALERYLRTLCEVSGIGLEPDDKMATMARKLLSSDGLYGLDPEILGPIDHFAFLRDECTRQEEEPQEHEVRELIDKAREIIFLAFC
;
A
#
# COMPACT_ATOMS: atom_id res chain seq x y z
N MET A 1 -12.65 25.97 -7.86
CA MET A 1 -13.97 25.65 -8.44
C MET A 1 -15.11 25.65 -7.43
N TYR A 2 -15.10 24.83 -6.36
CA TYR A 2 -16.14 24.93 -5.32
C TYR A 2 -16.11 26.28 -4.58
N MET A 3 -14.92 26.81 -4.28
CA MET A 3 -14.80 28.15 -3.69
C MET A 3 -15.36 29.24 -4.62
N ASP A 4 -15.12 29.12 -5.92
CA ASP A 4 -15.67 30.04 -6.93
C ASP A 4 -17.20 29.96 -6.99
N LEU A 5 -17.77 28.75 -6.82
CA LEU A 5 -19.21 28.55 -6.69
C LEU A 5 -19.75 29.24 -5.44
N LEU A 6 -19.07 29.10 -4.29
CA LEU A 6 -19.48 29.76 -3.06
C LEU A 6 -19.41 31.28 -3.17
N GLU A 7 -18.43 31.86 -3.85
CA GLU A 7 -18.35 33.33 -4.07
C GLU A 7 -19.46 33.82 -5.01
N GLY A 8 -19.77 33.08 -6.08
CA GLY A 8 -20.80 33.43 -7.06
C GLY A 8 -22.25 33.24 -6.58
N THR A 9 -22.46 32.71 -5.37
CA THR A 9 -23.78 32.35 -4.83
C THR A 9 -24.18 33.18 -3.60
N ILE A 10 -23.35 34.14 -3.18
CA ILE A 10 -23.52 34.85 -1.90
C ILE A 10 -24.68 35.84 -1.94
N GLN A 11 -25.63 35.65 -1.03
CA GLN A 11 -26.64 36.64 -0.67
C GLN A 11 -26.46 37.05 0.80
N LYS A 12 -26.54 38.36 1.07
CA LYS A 12 -26.56 38.88 2.44
C LYS A 12 -27.97 38.74 3.00
N ARG A 13 -28.11 38.15 4.19
CA ARG A 13 -29.36 38.05 4.95
C ARG A 13 -29.19 38.62 6.36
N MET A 14 -30.31 39.03 6.94
CA MET A 14 -30.40 39.53 8.31
C MET A 14 -31.10 38.48 9.18
N ARG A 15 -30.55 38.19 10.35
CA ARG A 15 -31.21 37.39 11.38
C ARG A 15 -31.49 38.31 12.56
N HIS A 16 -32.76 38.36 12.96
CA HIS A 16 -33.17 38.97 14.21
C HIS A 16 -33.02 37.91 15.30
N ALA A 17 -32.12 38.15 16.25
CA ALA A 17 -31.99 37.34 17.45
C ALA A 17 -32.35 38.20 18.65
N ASP A 18 -33.24 37.69 19.49
CA ASP A 18 -33.54 38.30 20.79
C ASP A 18 -32.48 37.83 21.78
N ASP A 19 -31.64 38.76 22.26
CA ASP A 19 -30.54 38.45 23.17
C ASP A 19 -30.97 38.39 24.64
N GLY A 20 -32.26 38.67 24.94
CA GLY A 20 -32.85 38.55 26.26
C GLY A 20 -32.33 39.55 27.30
N SER A 21 -31.29 40.34 26.99
CA SER A 21 -30.67 41.27 27.95
C SER A 21 -30.69 42.73 27.53
N THR A 22 -30.86 43.06 26.24
CA THR A 22 -30.68 44.45 25.77
C THR A 22 -31.51 44.85 24.54
N GLY A 23 -32.21 43.91 23.89
CA GLY A 23 -33.07 44.17 22.73
C GLY A 23 -32.57 43.45 21.46
N LEU A 24 -33.36 43.53 20.38
CA LEU A 24 -33.09 42.81 19.14
C LEU A 24 -31.74 43.18 18.52
N GLN A 25 -30.82 42.22 18.42
CA GLN A 25 -29.60 42.39 17.64
C GLN A 25 -29.80 41.85 16.22
N ASN A 26 -29.39 42.68 15.24
CA ASN A 26 -29.35 42.29 13.84
C ASN A 26 -27.97 41.70 13.53
N SER A 27 -27.92 40.40 13.28
CA SER A 27 -26.71 39.75 12.77
C SER A 27 -26.82 39.58 11.25
N GLN A 28 -25.83 40.11 10.52
CA GLN A 28 -25.73 39.92 9.07
C GLN A 28 -24.95 38.63 8.78
N TYR A 29 -25.53 37.76 7.96
CA TYR A 29 -24.90 36.52 7.54
C TYR A 29 -24.97 36.33 6.02
N LYS A 30 -24.09 35.47 5.51
CA LYS A 30 -23.94 35.16 4.08
C LYS A 30 -24.49 33.77 3.79
N VAL A 31 -25.56 33.69 3.01
CA VAL A 31 -26.10 32.43 2.52
C VAL A 31 -25.73 32.23 1.06
N CYS A 32 -25.62 30.98 0.65
CA CYS A 32 -25.38 30.61 -0.73
C CYS A 32 -26.69 30.13 -1.38
N VAL A 33 -27.01 30.67 -2.56
CA VAL A 33 -28.19 30.30 -3.35
C VAL A 33 -27.79 30.12 -4.82
N ILE A 34 -28.25 29.03 -5.44
CA ILE A 34 -28.07 28.80 -6.87
C ILE A 34 -28.94 29.77 -7.67
N ASN A 35 -28.36 30.38 -8.69
CA ASN A 35 -29.03 31.25 -9.65
C ASN A 35 -28.49 31.00 -11.06
N SER A 36 -29.12 31.61 -12.07
CA SER A 36 -28.75 31.41 -13.48
C SER A 36 -27.30 31.71 -13.82
N ALA A 37 -26.62 32.58 -13.06
CA ALA A 37 -25.23 32.95 -13.30
C ALA A 37 -24.23 31.90 -12.78
N ASN A 38 -24.57 31.19 -11.70
CA ASN A 38 -23.67 30.21 -11.06
C ASN A 38 -24.06 28.74 -11.32
N GLU A 39 -25.24 28.50 -11.87
CA GLU A 39 -25.71 27.18 -12.30
C GLU A 39 -24.74 26.45 -13.26
N PRO A 40 -24.10 27.12 -14.25
CA PRO A 40 -23.11 26.45 -15.10
C PRO A 40 -21.90 25.96 -14.32
N LEU A 41 -21.47 26.72 -13.30
CA LEU A 41 -20.33 26.37 -12.45
C LEU A 41 -20.66 25.21 -11.52
N GLN A 42 -21.88 25.19 -10.96
CA GLN A 42 -22.41 24.07 -10.19
C GLN A 42 -22.45 22.80 -11.05
N ARG A 43 -23.02 22.88 -12.27
CA ARG A 43 -23.07 21.75 -13.21
C ARG A 43 -21.66 21.23 -13.55
N ALA A 44 -20.73 22.13 -13.84
CA ALA A 44 -19.34 21.75 -14.09
C ALA A 44 -18.70 21.05 -12.88
N LEU A 45 -19.01 21.49 -11.66
CA LEU A 45 -18.51 20.87 -10.44
C LEU A 45 -19.10 19.48 -10.19
N LEU A 46 -20.41 19.31 -10.37
CA LEU A 46 -21.06 18.00 -10.29
C LEU A 46 -20.45 17.01 -11.27
N VAL A 47 -20.21 17.43 -12.52
CA VAL A 47 -19.57 16.57 -13.52
C VAL A 47 -18.15 16.19 -13.12
N LYS A 48 -17.31 17.17 -12.75
CA LYS A 48 -15.92 16.88 -12.37
C LYS A 48 -15.84 15.99 -11.13
N TYR A 49 -16.65 16.26 -10.12
CA TYR A 49 -16.71 15.43 -8.93
C TYR A 49 -17.24 14.02 -9.23
N GLY A 50 -18.29 13.89 -10.04
CA GLY A 50 -18.85 12.59 -10.44
C GLY A 50 -17.85 11.72 -11.19
N VAL A 51 -17.13 12.29 -12.16
CA VAL A 51 -16.05 11.58 -12.87
C VAL A 51 -14.95 11.14 -11.91
N TRP A 52 -14.48 12.04 -11.05
CA TRP A 52 -13.46 11.72 -10.05
C TRP A 52 -13.94 10.60 -9.10
N TYR A 53 -15.17 10.71 -8.61
CA TYR A 53 -15.76 9.74 -7.69
C TYR A 53 -15.85 8.35 -8.32
N GLU A 54 -16.35 8.21 -9.55
CA GLU A 54 -16.46 6.90 -10.21
C GLU A 54 -15.10 6.25 -10.51
N LEU A 55 -14.08 7.06 -10.83
CA LEU A 55 -12.72 6.56 -10.96
C LEU A 55 -12.19 6.01 -9.62
N CYS A 56 -12.36 6.79 -8.55
CA CYS A 56 -11.87 6.44 -7.22
C CYS A 56 -12.69 5.33 -6.53
N ARG A 57 -14.00 5.26 -6.77
CA ARG A 57 -14.91 4.26 -6.18
C ARG A 57 -14.51 2.85 -6.58
N ARG A 58 -14.04 2.64 -7.82
CA ARG A 58 -13.54 1.33 -8.26
C ARG A 58 -12.31 0.89 -7.47
N LEU A 59 -11.35 1.80 -7.27
CA LEU A 59 -10.17 1.54 -6.44
C LEU A 59 -10.55 1.29 -4.97
N ALA A 60 -11.48 2.09 -4.44
CA ALA A 60 -11.98 1.91 -3.09
C ALA A 60 -12.71 0.56 -2.91
N LEU A 61 -13.50 0.13 -3.89
CA LEU A 61 -14.18 -1.17 -3.84
C LEU A 61 -13.18 -2.33 -3.83
N GLU A 62 -12.15 -2.26 -4.67
CA GLU A 62 -11.15 -3.32 -4.80
C GLU A 62 -10.27 -3.48 -3.55
N HIS A 63 -9.87 -2.35 -2.94
CA HIS A 63 -8.87 -2.34 -1.88
C HIS A 63 -9.43 -2.06 -0.48
N LEU A 64 -10.57 -1.36 -0.37
CA LEU A 64 -11.24 -1.05 0.90
C LEU A 64 -12.54 -1.83 1.06
N GLY A 65 -13.00 -2.60 0.05
CA GLY A 65 -14.30 -3.28 0.05
C GLY A 65 -14.25 -4.78 0.35
N ARG A 66 -13.13 -5.32 0.84
CA ARG A 66 -13.05 -6.76 1.19
C ARG A 66 -13.80 -7.03 2.50
N GLY A 67 -15.07 -7.44 2.40
CA GLY A 67 -15.94 -7.78 3.54
C GLY A 67 -16.89 -6.65 3.95
N ARG A 68 -17.41 -6.66 5.19
CA ARG A 68 -18.15 -5.53 5.78
C ARG A 68 -17.17 -4.46 6.26
N ASP A 69 -16.44 -3.86 5.33
CA ASP A 69 -15.43 -2.87 5.67
C ASP A 69 -16.07 -1.48 5.82
N ALA A 70 -16.02 -0.96 7.05
CA ALA A 70 -16.55 0.36 7.39
C ALA A 70 -15.89 1.51 6.58
N LYS A 71 -14.70 1.28 6.01
CA LYS A 71 -14.00 2.28 5.20
C LYS A 71 -14.63 2.50 3.84
N TYR A 72 -15.04 1.44 3.14
CA TYR A 72 -15.74 1.58 1.86
C TYR A 72 -17.10 2.25 2.03
N GLU A 73 -17.88 1.83 3.04
CA GLU A 73 -19.16 2.46 3.38
C GLU A 73 -18.98 3.93 3.81
N GLY A 74 -17.88 4.25 4.51
CA GLY A 74 -17.51 5.64 4.81
C GLY A 74 -17.22 6.46 3.54
N PHE A 75 -16.49 5.88 2.59
CA PHE A 75 -16.17 6.53 1.32
C PHE A 75 -17.43 6.82 0.49
N THR A 76 -18.31 5.82 0.34
CA THR A 76 -19.58 5.96 -0.40
C THR A 76 -20.56 6.87 0.32
N GLY A 77 -20.66 6.80 1.65
CA GLY A 77 -21.53 7.66 2.46
C GLY A 77 -21.18 9.15 2.35
N LEU A 78 -19.90 9.49 2.13
CA LEU A 78 -19.47 10.87 1.89
C LEU A 78 -19.91 11.41 0.52
N HIS A 79 -20.24 10.55 -0.44
CA HIS A 79 -20.68 10.96 -1.79
C HIS A 79 -21.96 11.80 -1.72
N GLU A 80 -23.01 11.27 -1.09
CA GLU A 80 -24.29 11.95 -0.95
C GLU A 80 -24.14 13.28 -0.19
N LYS A 81 -23.28 13.30 0.83
CA LYS A 81 -22.98 14.52 1.58
C LYS A 81 -22.32 15.57 0.70
N ILE A 82 -21.33 15.20 -0.11
CA ILE A 82 -20.64 16.13 -1.02
C ILE A 82 -21.58 16.62 -2.13
N LEU A 83 -22.44 15.76 -2.68
CA LEU A 83 -23.47 16.17 -3.63
C LEU A 83 -24.42 17.20 -3.02
N SER A 84 -24.89 16.97 -1.79
CA SER A 84 -25.73 17.93 -1.07
C SER A 84 -25.03 19.27 -0.87
N LEU A 85 -23.73 19.25 -0.53
CA LEU A 85 -22.93 20.46 -0.33
C LEU A 85 -22.69 21.23 -1.64
N ILE A 86 -22.46 20.54 -2.76
CA ILE A 86 -22.41 21.15 -4.10
C ILE A 86 -23.75 21.80 -4.47
N ASN A 87 -24.86 21.22 -3.99
CA ASN A 87 -26.20 21.79 -4.07
C ASN A 87 -26.50 22.87 -3.01
N LEU A 88 -25.46 23.36 -2.31
CA LEU A 88 -25.52 24.41 -1.29
C LEU A 88 -26.44 24.07 -0.10
N LYS A 89 -26.50 22.79 0.26
CA LYS A 89 -27.25 22.29 1.41
C LYS A 89 -26.35 21.44 2.29
N ASP A 90 -26.07 21.89 3.50
CA ASP A 90 -25.41 21.05 4.51
C ASP A 90 -26.46 20.13 5.16
N PRO A 91 -26.41 18.80 4.98
CA PRO A 91 -27.39 17.89 5.55
C PRO A 91 -27.33 17.81 7.09
N ALA A 92 -26.18 18.15 7.71
CA ALA A 92 -26.02 18.06 9.16
C ALA A 92 -26.68 19.24 9.90
N THR A 93 -26.47 20.45 9.38
CA THR A 93 -27.00 21.68 9.98
C THR A 93 -28.28 22.18 9.30
N ASN A 94 -28.67 21.55 8.18
CA ASN A 94 -29.68 22.04 7.25
C ASN A 94 -29.47 23.51 6.86
N SER A 95 -28.20 23.95 6.86
CA SER A 95 -27.78 25.33 6.61
C SER A 95 -27.26 25.50 5.19
N ASN A 96 -27.46 26.69 4.66
CA ASN A 96 -26.81 27.16 3.42
C ASN A 96 -25.86 28.33 3.70
N GLU A 97 -25.47 28.54 4.96
CA GLU A 97 -24.47 29.54 5.31
C GLU A 97 -23.12 29.18 4.69
N LYS A 98 -22.48 30.17 4.05
CA LYS A 98 -21.23 29.99 3.31
C LYS A 98 -20.15 29.27 4.13
N LYS A 99 -20.04 29.62 5.41
CA LYS A 99 -19.03 29.04 6.31
C LYS A 99 -19.27 27.54 6.49
N HIS A 100 -20.49 27.14 6.85
CA HIS A 100 -20.85 25.74 7.04
C HIS A 100 -20.69 24.92 5.75
N LEU A 101 -21.11 25.45 4.61
CA LEU A 101 -20.94 24.79 3.31
C LEU A 101 -19.47 24.62 2.92
N LYS A 102 -18.63 25.62 3.20
CA LYS A 102 -17.19 25.59 2.95
C LYS A 102 -16.53 24.50 3.80
N ASP A 103 -16.72 24.58 5.11
CA ASP A 103 -16.07 23.71 6.08
C ASP A 103 -16.56 22.25 5.89
N GLY A 104 -17.85 22.06 5.64
CA GLY A 104 -18.44 20.75 5.36
C GLY A 104 -17.90 20.10 4.10
N PHE A 105 -17.73 20.87 3.01
CA PHE A 105 -17.18 20.33 1.75
C PHE A 105 -15.72 19.97 1.90
N LEU A 106 -14.90 20.88 2.44
CA LEU A 106 -13.47 20.62 2.64
C LEU A 106 -13.27 19.37 3.52
N SER A 107 -13.91 19.32 4.68
CA SER A 107 -13.80 18.18 5.58
C SER A 107 -14.25 16.86 4.92
N SER A 108 -15.36 16.86 4.19
CA SER A 108 -15.89 15.64 3.56
C SER A 108 -15.02 15.18 2.39
N PHE A 109 -14.56 16.11 1.55
CA PHE A 109 -13.70 15.81 0.41
C PHE A 109 -12.30 15.38 0.85
N ASP A 110 -11.69 16.09 1.79
CA ASP A 110 -10.39 15.73 2.37
C ASP A 110 -10.45 14.34 3.02
N THR A 111 -11.57 14.01 3.68
CA THR A 111 -11.76 12.66 4.23
C THR A 111 -11.80 11.59 3.14
N GLN A 112 -12.53 11.81 2.04
CA GLN A 112 -12.53 10.86 0.90
C GLN A 112 -11.12 10.73 0.29
N VAL A 113 -10.39 11.84 0.12
CA VAL A 113 -9.03 11.83 -0.41
C VAL A 113 -8.08 11.08 0.53
N ASN A 114 -8.17 11.31 1.85
CA ASN A 114 -7.38 10.61 2.85
C ASN A 114 -7.63 9.10 2.87
N MET A 115 -8.87 8.67 2.67
CA MET A 115 -9.18 7.25 2.51
C MET A 115 -8.44 6.65 1.30
N LEU A 116 -8.34 7.38 0.19
CA LEU A 116 -7.61 6.92 -0.99
C LEU A 116 -6.09 6.84 -0.75
N TYR A 117 -5.51 7.74 0.05
CA TYR A 117 -4.09 7.63 0.44
C TYR A 117 -3.79 6.34 1.23
N THR A 118 -4.78 5.73 1.88
CA THR A 118 -4.59 4.43 2.53
C THR A 118 -4.52 3.25 1.55
N ILE A 119 -4.91 3.44 0.28
CA ILE A 119 -4.89 2.38 -0.73
C ILE A 119 -3.47 2.12 -1.25
N GLU A 120 -2.66 3.15 -1.41
CA GLU A 120 -1.28 3.02 -1.91
C GLU A 120 -0.42 2.01 -1.11
N PRO A 121 -0.33 2.08 0.23
CA PRO A 121 0.40 1.07 1.00
C PRO A 121 -0.23 -0.33 0.92
N LEU A 122 -1.54 -0.43 0.71
CA LEU A 122 -2.21 -1.73 0.50
C LEU A 122 -1.81 -2.36 -0.84
N ILE A 123 -1.72 -1.55 -1.91
CA ILE A 123 -1.25 -2.02 -3.22
C ILE A 123 0.21 -2.46 -3.14
N ALA A 124 1.07 -1.66 -2.49
CA ALA A 124 2.47 -2.02 -2.28
C ALA A 124 2.60 -3.35 -1.51
N SER A 125 1.88 -3.48 -0.39
CA SER A 125 1.84 -4.70 0.41
C SER A 125 1.32 -5.92 -0.38
N ALA A 126 0.27 -5.74 -1.19
CA ALA A 126 -0.25 -6.81 -2.03
C ALA A 126 0.76 -7.25 -3.11
N LYS A 127 1.46 -6.29 -3.74
CA LYS A 127 2.52 -6.56 -4.70
C LYS A 127 3.68 -7.32 -4.07
N ASP A 128 4.09 -6.94 -2.87
CA ASP A 128 5.18 -7.60 -2.14
C ASP A 128 4.77 -9.00 -1.68
N SER A 129 3.51 -9.19 -1.28
CA SER A 129 2.95 -10.51 -0.97
C SER A 129 2.94 -11.43 -2.20
N TYR A 130 2.55 -10.90 -3.35
CA TYR A 130 2.56 -11.65 -4.61
C TYR A 130 3.98 -12.03 -5.05
N ARG A 131 4.95 -11.12 -4.90
CA ARG A 131 6.38 -11.40 -5.14
C ARG A 131 6.89 -12.52 -4.25
N LYS A 132 6.61 -12.47 -2.94
CA LYS A 132 6.97 -13.54 -2.00
C LYS A 132 6.39 -14.87 -2.41
N MET A 133 5.10 -14.91 -2.79
CA MET A 133 4.42 -16.14 -3.22
C MET A 133 5.07 -16.74 -4.48
N ILE A 134 5.32 -15.94 -5.52
CA ILE A 134 6.01 -16.43 -6.72
C ILE A 134 7.41 -16.94 -6.37
N THR A 135 8.16 -16.19 -5.55
CA THR A 135 9.50 -16.61 -5.13
C THR A 135 9.43 -17.93 -4.38
N ALA A 136 8.45 -18.13 -3.49
CA ALA A 136 8.25 -19.38 -2.75
C ALA A 136 8.10 -20.59 -3.69
N GLU A 137 7.27 -20.45 -4.73
CA GLU A 137 7.05 -21.50 -5.72
C GLU A 137 8.33 -21.79 -6.52
N LEU A 138 9.04 -20.75 -6.98
CA LEU A 138 10.29 -20.88 -7.71
C LEU A 138 11.39 -21.55 -6.88
N VAL A 139 11.59 -21.12 -5.64
CA VAL A 139 12.65 -21.66 -4.79
C VAL A 139 12.32 -23.06 -4.31
N SER A 140 11.03 -23.38 -4.07
CA SER A 140 10.61 -24.76 -3.76
C SER A 140 10.91 -25.69 -4.92
N SER A 141 10.55 -25.29 -6.15
CA SER A 141 10.86 -26.07 -7.35
C SER A 141 12.37 -26.27 -7.53
N ALA A 142 13.17 -25.23 -7.30
CA ALA A 142 14.63 -25.33 -7.39
C ALA A 142 15.24 -26.26 -6.33
N LEU A 143 14.70 -26.28 -5.11
CA LEU A 143 15.14 -27.19 -4.05
C LEU A 143 14.73 -28.65 -4.33
N ASP A 144 13.57 -28.88 -4.92
CA ASP A 144 13.15 -30.23 -5.33
C ASP A 144 13.99 -30.75 -6.51
N GLU A 145 14.38 -29.87 -7.43
CA GLU A 145 15.33 -30.18 -8.49
C GLU A 145 16.74 -30.46 -7.92
N ALA A 146 17.22 -29.65 -6.97
CA ALA A 146 18.49 -29.89 -6.29
C ALA A 146 18.51 -31.27 -5.60
N GLU A 147 17.43 -31.63 -4.91
CA GLU A 147 17.26 -32.94 -4.26
C GLU A 147 17.28 -34.09 -5.29
N SER A 148 16.62 -33.91 -6.43
CA SER A 148 16.62 -34.90 -7.52
C SER A 148 18.01 -35.11 -8.11
N LEU A 149 18.75 -34.03 -8.36
CA LEU A 149 20.12 -34.07 -8.88
C LEU A 149 21.09 -34.71 -7.88
N TYR A 150 20.94 -34.40 -6.59
CA TYR A 150 21.74 -34.99 -5.52
C TYR A 150 21.57 -36.52 -5.51
N ARG A 151 20.33 -37.02 -5.59
CA ARG A 151 20.04 -38.47 -5.65
C ARG A 151 20.59 -39.17 -6.89
N GLN A 152 20.82 -38.42 -7.97
CA GLN A 152 21.47 -38.92 -9.19
C GLN A 152 23.00 -38.90 -9.11
N GLY A 153 23.58 -38.42 -8.01
CA GLY A 153 25.03 -38.24 -7.84
C GLY A 153 25.58 -37.00 -8.56
N LEU A 154 24.72 -36.10 -9.03
CA LEU A 154 25.11 -34.87 -9.71
C LEU A 154 25.32 -33.74 -8.68
N LEU A 155 26.33 -33.92 -7.83
CA LEU A 155 26.58 -33.07 -6.64
C LEU A 155 26.73 -31.60 -6.97
N ARG A 156 27.57 -31.28 -7.96
CA ARG A 156 27.75 -29.89 -8.42
C ARG A 156 26.46 -29.23 -8.86
N ALA A 157 25.68 -29.92 -9.69
CA ALA A 157 24.42 -29.37 -10.21
C ALA A 157 23.41 -29.16 -9.08
N ALA A 158 23.35 -30.10 -8.13
CA ALA A 158 22.53 -29.99 -6.93
C ALA A 158 22.93 -28.76 -6.08
N GLY A 159 24.23 -28.58 -5.84
CA GLY A 159 24.76 -27.43 -5.08
C GLY A 159 24.47 -26.09 -5.74
N ILE A 160 24.61 -25.99 -7.08
CA ILE A 160 24.24 -24.78 -7.83
C ILE A 160 22.75 -24.46 -7.65
N MET A 161 21.88 -25.46 -7.78
CA MET A 161 20.42 -25.26 -7.67
C MET A 161 19.98 -24.85 -6.26
N ALA A 162 20.54 -25.48 -5.22
CA ALA A 162 20.26 -25.10 -3.83
C ALA A 162 20.79 -23.70 -3.49
N GLY A 163 22.00 -23.38 -3.93
CA GLY A 163 22.59 -22.04 -3.78
C GLY A 163 21.78 -20.96 -4.51
N PHE A 164 21.29 -21.26 -5.72
CA PHE A 164 20.39 -20.38 -6.48
C PHE A 164 19.08 -20.12 -5.71
N ALA A 165 18.46 -21.17 -5.17
CA ALA A 165 17.23 -21.04 -4.39
C ALA A 165 17.41 -20.09 -3.19
N LEU A 166 18.50 -20.28 -2.43
CA LEU A 166 18.82 -19.44 -1.28
C LEU A 166 19.13 -17.99 -1.70
N GLU A 167 19.93 -17.80 -2.75
CA GLU A 167 20.26 -16.46 -3.28
C GLU A 167 19.00 -15.71 -3.74
N ARG A 168 18.12 -16.39 -4.48
CA ARG A 168 16.88 -15.81 -4.98
C ARG A 168 15.94 -15.42 -3.84
N TYR A 169 15.86 -16.24 -2.81
CA TYR A 169 15.10 -15.97 -1.61
C TYR A 169 15.62 -14.71 -0.88
N LEU A 170 16.92 -14.65 -0.56
CA LEU A 170 17.54 -13.49 0.11
C LEU A 170 17.35 -12.19 -0.69
N ARG A 171 17.52 -12.26 -2.02
CA ARG A 171 17.30 -11.13 -2.92
C ARG A 171 15.86 -10.62 -2.85
N THR A 172 14.89 -11.53 -2.88
CA THR A 172 13.46 -11.18 -2.78
C THR A 172 13.17 -10.52 -1.45
N LEU A 173 13.73 -11.02 -0.34
CA LEU A 173 13.57 -10.38 0.97
C LEU A 173 14.13 -8.97 0.99
N CYS A 174 15.30 -8.72 0.42
CA CYS A 174 15.83 -7.36 0.31
C CYS A 174 14.89 -6.44 -0.49
N GLU A 175 14.39 -6.91 -1.63
CA GLU A 175 13.50 -6.13 -2.51
C GLU A 175 12.18 -5.73 -1.82
N VAL A 176 11.53 -6.66 -1.11
CA VAL A 176 10.29 -6.40 -0.36
C VAL A 176 10.53 -5.63 0.95
N SER A 177 11.77 -5.57 1.41
CA SER A 177 12.19 -4.72 2.54
C SER A 177 12.52 -3.30 2.12
N GLY A 178 12.54 -3.01 0.81
CA GLY A 178 13.04 -1.73 0.30
C GLY A 178 14.55 -1.53 0.49
N ILE A 179 15.31 -2.61 0.69
CA ILE A 179 16.77 -2.57 0.83
C ILE A 179 17.39 -2.43 -0.56
N GLY A 180 18.20 -1.38 -0.75
CA GLY A 180 18.95 -1.16 -1.98
C GLY A 180 19.96 -2.28 -2.22
N LEU A 181 19.83 -2.97 -3.36
CA LEU A 181 20.78 -3.97 -3.84
C LEU A 181 21.58 -3.44 -5.02
N GLU A 182 22.89 -3.64 -4.96
CA GLU A 182 23.79 -3.44 -6.08
C GLU A 182 23.87 -4.73 -6.93
N PRO A 183 24.23 -4.64 -8.22
CA PRO A 183 24.35 -5.81 -9.10
C PRO A 183 25.30 -6.89 -8.56
N ASP A 184 26.36 -6.47 -7.86
CA ASP A 184 27.41 -7.35 -7.33
C ASP A 184 27.12 -7.84 -5.90
N ASP A 185 25.96 -7.50 -5.32
CA ASP A 185 25.60 -7.98 -3.99
C ASP A 185 25.39 -9.49 -3.99
N LYS A 186 26.28 -10.18 -3.28
CA LYS A 186 26.24 -11.63 -3.03
C LYS A 186 25.38 -11.98 -1.81
N MET A 187 25.09 -13.27 -1.64
CA MET A 187 24.27 -13.82 -0.54
C MET A 187 24.65 -13.29 0.84
N ALA A 188 25.94 -13.34 1.20
CA ALA A 188 26.48 -12.83 2.46
C ALA A 188 26.15 -11.34 2.69
N THR A 189 26.29 -10.52 1.66
CA THR A 189 25.99 -9.08 1.73
C THR A 189 24.49 -8.84 1.88
N MET A 190 23.66 -9.58 1.15
CA MET A 190 22.20 -9.50 1.26
C MET A 190 21.73 -9.88 2.67
N ALA A 191 22.24 -10.98 3.23
CA ALA A 191 21.89 -11.41 4.59
C ALA A 191 22.28 -10.38 5.66
N ARG A 192 23.48 -9.79 5.56
CA ARG A 192 23.91 -8.71 6.47
C ARG A 192 23.05 -7.46 6.37
N LYS A 193 22.66 -7.06 5.15
CA LYS A 193 21.75 -5.92 4.94
C LYS A 193 20.39 -6.19 5.58
N LEU A 194 19.84 -7.40 5.42
CA LEU A 194 18.56 -7.81 6.02
C LEU A 194 18.57 -7.80 7.55
N LEU A 195 19.67 -8.23 8.18
CA LEU A 195 19.79 -8.20 9.64
C LEU A 195 19.96 -6.79 10.20
N SER A 196 20.54 -5.89 9.41
CA SER A 196 20.72 -4.49 9.80
C SER A 196 19.42 -3.68 9.68
N SER A 197 18.42 -4.17 8.94
CA SER A 197 17.13 -3.50 8.77
C SER A 197 16.11 -3.95 9.81
N ASP A 198 16.16 -3.36 11.01
CA ASP A 198 15.12 -3.33 12.07
C ASP A 198 14.24 -4.60 12.29
N GLY A 199 14.77 -5.79 12.01
CA GLY A 199 14.14 -7.08 12.33
C GLY A 199 12.83 -7.40 11.61
N LEU A 200 12.42 -6.65 10.58
CA LEU A 200 11.07 -6.76 9.98
C LEU A 200 10.75 -8.14 9.36
N TYR A 201 11.77 -8.97 9.12
CA TYR A 201 11.63 -10.28 8.46
C TYR A 201 12.27 -11.45 9.23
N GLY A 202 12.53 -11.29 10.53
CA GLY A 202 12.73 -12.42 11.45
C GLY A 202 13.93 -13.33 11.16
N LEU A 203 14.92 -12.89 10.40
CA LEU A 203 16.17 -13.63 10.26
C LEU A 203 16.92 -13.59 11.59
N ASP A 204 17.22 -14.77 12.13
CA ASP A 204 18.03 -14.90 13.34
C ASP A 204 19.49 -14.55 13.02
N PRO A 205 20.18 -13.69 13.80
CA PRO A 205 21.61 -13.45 13.65
C PRO A 205 22.46 -14.72 13.52
N GLU A 206 22.04 -15.85 14.10
CA GLU A 206 22.71 -17.14 14.02
C GLU A 206 22.77 -17.72 12.59
N ILE A 207 21.92 -17.26 11.66
CA ILE A 207 21.92 -17.76 10.27
C ILE A 207 23.08 -17.22 9.42
N LEU A 208 23.79 -16.17 9.86
CA LEU A 208 24.86 -15.55 9.06
C LEU A 208 26.01 -16.51 8.77
N GLY A 209 26.47 -17.24 9.79
CA GLY A 209 27.55 -18.22 9.64
C GLY A 209 27.23 -19.27 8.56
N PRO A 210 26.06 -19.95 8.63
CA PRO A 210 25.60 -20.83 7.58
C PRO A 210 25.53 -20.16 6.19
N ILE A 211 24.98 -18.95 6.08
CA ILE A 211 24.85 -18.27 4.77
C ILE A 211 26.23 -17.96 4.16
N ASP A 212 27.20 -17.53 4.96
CA ASP A 212 28.56 -17.27 4.47
C ASP A 212 29.22 -18.55 3.94
N HIS A 213 29.06 -19.67 4.67
CA HIS A 213 29.53 -20.98 4.23
C HIS A 213 28.85 -21.43 2.92
N PHE A 214 27.53 -21.27 2.81
CA PHE A 214 26.78 -21.64 1.61
C PHE A 214 27.06 -20.75 0.40
N ALA A 215 27.35 -19.47 0.62
CA ALA A 215 27.80 -18.57 -0.43
C ALA A 215 29.13 -19.05 -1.03
N PHE A 216 30.06 -19.47 -0.16
CA PHE A 216 31.33 -20.06 -0.57
C PHE A 216 31.12 -21.37 -1.35
N LEU A 217 30.33 -22.30 -0.81
CA LEU A 217 30.06 -23.60 -1.44
C LEU A 217 29.37 -23.44 -2.82
N ARG A 218 28.44 -22.49 -2.95
CA ARG A 218 27.81 -22.16 -4.24
C ARG A 218 28.83 -21.66 -5.26
N ASP A 219 29.74 -20.77 -4.85
CA ASP A 219 30.80 -20.26 -5.71
C ASP A 219 31.80 -21.38 -6.08
N GLU A 220 32.09 -22.30 -5.16
CA GLU A 220 32.89 -23.51 -5.43
C GLU A 220 32.22 -24.45 -6.43
N CYS A 221 30.91 -24.72 -6.30
CA CYS A 221 30.17 -25.53 -7.26
C CYS A 221 30.24 -24.94 -8.68
N THR A 222 30.35 -23.62 -8.83
CA THR A 222 30.52 -22.98 -10.15
C THR A 222 31.93 -23.07 -10.73
N ARG A 223 32.96 -23.36 -9.93
CA ARG A 223 34.36 -23.52 -10.40
C ARG A 223 34.61 -24.97 -10.83
N GLN A 224 35.19 -25.18 -12.01
CA GLN A 224 35.43 -26.53 -12.59
C GLN A 224 36.63 -27.29 -11.98
N GLU A 225 37.14 -26.85 -10.83
CA GLU A 225 38.43 -27.31 -10.32
C GLU A 225 38.31 -28.62 -9.53
N GLU A 226 37.40 -28.70 -8.57
CA GLU A 226 37.20 -29.87 -7.71
C GLU A 226 35.71 -30.14 -7.50
N GLU A 227 35.32 -31.43 -7.38
CA GLU A 227 33.94 -31.82 -7.09
C GLU A 227 33.62 -31.54 -5.61
N PRO A 228 32.50 -30.85 -5.32
CA PRO A 228 32.15 -30.53 -3.94
C PRO A 228 31.89 -31.80 -3.13
N GLN A 229 32.13 -31.72 -1.82
CA GLN A 229 31.91 -32.88 -0.96
C GLN A 229 30.41 -33.16 -0.82
N GLU A 230 30.04 -34.45 -0.89
CA GLU A 230 28.64 -34.88 -0.83
C GLU A 230 27.91 -34.38 0.43
N HIS A 231 28.59 -34.39 1.57
CA HIS A 231 28.00 -33.94 2.84
C HIS A 231 27.74 -32.42 2.88
N GLU A 232 28.61 -31.61 2.27
CA GLU A 232 28.44 -30.15 2.19
C GLU A 232 27.25 -29.80 1.29
N VAL A 233 27.11 -30.49 0.15
CA VAL A 233 25.96 -30.30 -0.76
C VAL A 233 24.66 -30.71 -0.08
N ARG A 234 24.67 -31.82 0.68
CA ARG A 234 23.49 -32.24 1.46
C ARG A 234 23.11 -31.19 2.49
N GLU A 235 24.07 -30.70 3.26
CA GLU A 235 23.86 -29.68 4.28
C GLU A 235 23.28 -28.39 3.68
N LEU A 236 23.80 -27.95 2.52
CA LEU A 236 23.27 -26.79 1.80
C LEU A 236 21.80 -26.98 1.42
N ILE A 237 21.41 -28.13 0.87
CA ILE A 237 20.02 -28.41 0.49
C ILE A 237 19.11 -28.35 1.72
N ASP A 238 19.50 -29.02 2.80
CA ASP A 238 18.71 -29.12 4.02
C ASP A 238 18.56 -27.75 4.71
N LYS A 239 19.64 -27.00 4.83
CA LYS A 239 19.63 -25.67 5.46
C LYS A 239 18.98 -24.60 4.60
N ALA A 240 19.15 -24.64 3.28
CA ALA A 240 18.39 -23.76 2.39
C ALA A 240 16.88 -24.01 2.53
N ARG A 241 16.46 -25.28 2.61
CA ARG A 241 15.05 -25.65 2.84
C ARG A 241 14.56 -25.15 4.20
N GLU A 242 15.35 -25.29 5.27
CA GLU A 242 15.01 -24.77 6.60
C GLU A 242 14.83 -23.25 6.60
N ILE A 243 15.82 -22.50 6.09
CA ILE A 243 15.81 -21.03 6.06
C ILE A 243 14.63 -20.50 5.23
N ILE A 244 14.35 -21.14 4.08
CA ILE A 244 13.27 -20.75 3.18
C ILE A 244 11.90 -21.06 3.82
N PHE A 245 11.75 -22.23 4.45
CA PHE A 245 10.47 -22.65 5.04
C PHE A 245 10.07 -21.78 6.25
N LEU A 246 11.03 -21.35 7.07
CA LEU A 246 10.80 -20.54 8.26
C LEU A 246 10.21 -19.15 7.98
N ALA A 247 10.30 -18.63 6.75
CA ALA A 247 9.83 -17.28 6.43
C ALA A 247 8.56 -17.21 5.57
N PHE A 248 8.05 -18.36 5.12
CA PHE A 248 6.75 -18.44 4.43
C PHE A 248 5.61 -18.89 5.35
N CYS A 249 5.90 -19.24 6.61
CA CYS A 249 4.93 -19.49 7.68
C CYS A 249 4.86 -18.28 8.62
#